data_AF-A0A392UJ43-F1
#
_entry.id   AF-A0A392UJ43-F1
#
_cell.length_a   1.000
_cell.length_b   1.000
_cell.length_c   1.000
_cell.angle_alpha   90.00
_cell.angle_beta   90.00
_cell.angle_gamma   90.00
#
_symmetry.space_group_name_H-M   'P 1'
#
loop_
_entity.id
_entity.type
_entity.pdbx_description
1 polymer ?
#
loop_
_entity_poly.entity_id
_entity_poly.type
_entity_poly.pdbx_seq_one_letter_code
_entity_poly.pdbx_strand_id
1 'polypeptide(L)' 'EANVWWKNAKMRLGPGGMAIPWEMFKREFLTKYFPVDVKNKKVVEFMELKHGNMTVADYAIKFETLCAFSPHYNTLEA' A
#
# COMPACT_ATOMS: atom_id res chain seq x y z
N GLU A 1 -0.53 10.81 -15.98
CA GLU A 1 -0.91 11.26 -14.62
C GLU A 1 0.26 11.26 -13.63
N ALA A 2 0.87 10.10 -13.31
CA ALA A 2 1.94 9.99 -12.30
C ALA A 2 3.15 10.91 -12.53
N ASN A 3 3.60 11.08 -13.78
CA ASN A 3 4.70 12.00 -14.11
C ASN A 3 4.36 13.47 -13.80
N VAL A 4 3.11 13.88 -14.00
CA VAL A 4 2.65 15.25 -13.71
C VAL A 4 2.56 15.46 -12.21
N TRP A 5 1.98 14.49 -11.48
CA TRP A 5 1.95 14.50 -10.02
C TRP A 5 3.37 14.60 -9.42
N TRP A 6 4.30 13.77 -9.88
CA TRP A 6 5.65 13.74 -9.32
C TRP A 6 6.41 15.04 -9.61
N LYS A 7 6.26 15.62 -10.81
CA LYS A 7 6.82 16.96 -11.10
C LYS A 7 6.33 18.01 -10.10
N ASN A 8 5.04 18.03 -9.79
CA ASN A 8 4.46 18.98 -8.84
C ASN A 8 4.88 18.68 -7.39
N ALA A 9 4.93 17.41 -6.98
CA ALA A 9 5.38 17.01 -5.64
C ALA A 9 6.84 17.41 -5.41
N LYS A 10 7.72 17.20 -6.39
CA LYS A 10 9.13 17.61 -6.30
C LYS A 10 9.31 19.11 -6.05
N MET A 11 8.48 19.96 -6.69
CA MET A 11 8.53 21.42 -6.45
C MET A 11 8.15 21.80 -5.02
N ARG A 12 7.25 21.05 -4.36
CA ARG A 12 6.87 21.29 -2.96
C ARG A 12 7.92 20.80 -1.96
N LEU A 13 8.63 19.72 -2.28
CA LEU A 13 9.56 19.06 -1.37
C LEU A 13 10.92 19.78 -1.25
N GLY A 14 11.23 20.71 -2.16
CA GLY A 14 12.43 21.54 -2.07
C GLY A 14 12.76 22.25 -3.39
N PRO A 15 13.72 23.18 -3.37
CA PRO A 15 14.18 23.86 -4.57
C PRO A 15 14.73 22.86 -5.60
N GLY A 16 14.40 23.08 -6.86
CA GLY A 16 14.78 22.20 -7.97
C GLY A 16 16.28 22.00 -8.03
N GLY A 17 16.73 20.76 -7.86
CA GLY A 17 18.15 20.38 -7.89
C GLY A 17 18.62 19.62 -6.66
N MET A 18 17.90 19.67 -5.53
CA MET A 18 18.22 18.84 -4.37
C MET A 18 17.78 17.39 -4.59
N ALA A 19 18.65 16.44 -4.27
CA ALA A 19 18.31 15.02 -4.27
C ALA A 19 17.23 14.77 -3.21
N ILE A 20 16.09 14.20 -3.62
CA ILE A 20 15.01 13.84 -2.71
C ILE A 20 15.32 12.47 -2.11
N PRO A 21 15.42 12.34 -0.77
CA PRO A 21 15.60 11.05 -0.12
C PRO A 21 14.51 10.06 -0.53
N TRP A 22 14.88 8.79 -0.72
CA TRP A 22 13.95 7.73 -1.12
C TRP A 22 12.74 7.61 -0.17
N GLU A 23 12.96 7.79 1.13
CA GLU A 23 11.90 7.77 2.14
C GLU A 23 10.84 8.86 1.93
N MET A 24 11.25 10.05 1.48
CA MET A 24 10.32 11.15 1.20
C MET A 24 9.49 10.87 -0.05
N PHE A 25 10.09 10.30 -1.10
CA PHE A 25 9.35 9.83 -2.27
C PHE A 25 8.32 8.77 -1.85
N LYS A 26 8.73 7.74 -1.11
CA LYS A 26 7.84 6.67 -0.66
C LYS A 26 6.66 7.22 0.12
N ARG A 27 6.89 8.18 1.03
CA ARG A 27 5.82 8.83 1.79
C ARG A 27 4.81 9.53 0.87
N GLU A 28 5.26 10.43 0.00
CA GLU A 28 4.36 11.15 -0.92
C GLU A 28 3.61 10.18 -1.85
N PHE A 29 4.30 9.16 -2.35
CA PHE A 29 3.74 8.15 -3.23
C PHE A 29 2.63 7.36 -2.53
N LEU A 30 2.91 6.84 -1.32
CA LEU A 30 1.93 6.10 -0.54
C LEU A 30 0.75 6.97 -0.13
N THR A 31 0.96 8.24 0.22
CA THR A 31 -0.15 9.16 0.53
C THR A 31 -1.06 9.38 -0.68
N LYS A 32 -0.50 9.56 -1.89
CA LYS A 32 -1.29 9.84 -3.10
C LYS A 32 -2.00 8.60 -3.65
N TYR A 33 -1.29 7.48 -3.73
CA TYR A 33 -1.74 6.29 -4.45
C TYR A 33 -2.19 5.17 -3.53
N PHE A 34 -1.90 5.26 -2.23
CA PHE A 34 -2.29 4.28 -1.23
C PHE A 34 -2.95 4.95 -0.01
N PRO A 35 -4.02 5.75 -0.22
CA PRO A 35 -4.69 6.46 0.85
C PRO A 35 -5.29 5.48 1.87
N VAL A 36 -5.58 5.99 3.07
CA VAL A 36 -6.15 5.21 4.17
C VAL A 36 -7.39 4.43 3.75
N ASP A 37 -8.21 5.00 2.86
CA ASP A 37 -9.41 4.31 2.34
C ASP A 37 -9.08 3.06 1.52
N VAL A 38 -7.99 3.08 0.76
CA VAL A 38 -7.52 1.91 0.00
C VAL A 38 -6.96 0.85 0.96
N LYS A 39 -6.25 1.26 2.00
CA LYS A 39 -5.79 0.36 3.07
C LYS A 39 -6.97 -0.27 3.81
N ASN A 40 -7.94 0.53 4.22
CA ASN A 40 -9.14 0.07 4.92
C ASN A 40 -9.95 -0.91 4.07
N LYS A 41 -10.11 -0.64 2.76
CA LYS A 41 -10.73 -1.59 1.83
C LYS A 41 -10.00 -2.92 1.77
N LYS A 42 -8.66 -2.92 1.79
CA LYS A 42 -7.87 -4.16 1.81
C LYS A 42 -8.02 -4.93 3.12
N VAL A 43 -8.14 -4.23 4.25
CA VAL A 43 -8.44 -4.86 5.54
C VAL A 43 -9.85 -5.47 5.56
N VAL A 44 -10.86 -4.77 5.02
CA VAL A 44 -12.22 -5.33 4.90
C VAL A 44 -12.23 -6.54 3.97
N GLU A 45 -11.56 -6.45 2.82
CA GLU A 45 -11.42 -7.58 1.88
C GLU A 45 -10.76 -8.80 2.55
N PHE A 46 -9.78 -8.57 3.43
CA PHE A 46 -9.15 -9.62 4.22
C PHE A 46 -10.11 -10.23 5.25
N MET A 47 -10.82 -9.42 6.03
CA MET A 47 -11.76 -9.90 7.05
C MET A 47 -12.93 -10.70 6.46
N GLU A 48 -13.34 -10.35 5.23
CA GLU A 48 -14.40 -11.04 4.51
C GLU A 48 -13.88 -12.20 3.63
N LEU A 49 -12.56 -12.44 3.60
CA LEU A 49 -11.95 -13.46 2.75
C LEU A 49 -12.38 -14.87 3.19
N LYS A 50 -13.24 -15.48 2.37
CA LYS A 50 -13.66 -16.88 2.50
C LYS A 50 -13.11 -17.68 1.33
N HIS A 51 -12.72 -18.93 1.58
CA HIS A 51 -12.21 -19.84 0.54
C HIS A 51 -13.20 -19.97 -0.63
N GLY A 52 -14.49 -20.12 -0.32
CA GLY A 52 -15.55 -20.19 -1.34
C GLY A 52 -15.28 -21.30 -2.36
N ASN A 53 -15.30 -20.94 -3.64
CA ASN A 53 -15.02 -21.83 -4.77
C ASN A 53 -13.58 -21.69 -5.31
N MET A 54 -12.69 -20.98 -4.61
CA MET A 54 -11.29 -20.88 -5.01
C MET A 54 -10.58 -22.22 -4.85
N THR A 55 -9.45 -22.39 -5.52
CA THR A 55 -8.52 -23.46 -5.13
C THR A 55 -7.79 -23.06 -3.86
N VAL A 56 -7.27 -24.03 -3.12
CA VAL A 56 -6.45 -23.77 -1.93
C VAL A 56 -5.25 -22.89 -2.26
N ALA A 57 -4.64 -23.08 -3.43
CA ALA A 57 -3.50 -22.29 -3.89
C ALA A 57 -3.89 -20.82 -4.14
N ASP A 58 -5.00 -20.57 -4.84
CA ASP A 58 -5.47 -19.20 -5.11
C ASP A 58 -5.88 -18.48 -3.82
N TYR A 59 -6.49 -19.22 -2.89
CA TYR A 59 -6.83 -18.69 -1.58
C TYR A 59 -5.58 -18.30 -0.78
N ALA A 60 -4.55 -19.16 -0.76
CA ALA A 60 -3.30 -18.88 -0.05
C ALA A 60 -2.62 -17.61 -0.59
N ILE A 61 -2.50 -17.49 -1.92
CA ILE A 61 -1.94 -16.28 -2.56
C ILE A 61 -2.74 -15.03 -2.16
N LYS A 62 -4.08 -15.13 -2.17
CA LYS A 62 -4.94 -14.01 -1.81
C LYS A 62 -4.85 -13.66 -0.33
N PHE A 63 -4.75 -14.67 0.54
CA PHE A 63 -4.56 -14.51 1.98
C PHE A 63 -3.24 -13.81 2.28
N GLU A 64 -2.11 -14.30 1.75
CA GLU A 64 -0.79 -13.69 1.97
C GLU A 64 -0.74 -12.24 1.49
N THR A 65 -1.31 -11.97 0.31
CA THR A 65 -1.38 -10.62 -0.26
C THR A 65 -2.15 -9.67 0.65
N LEU A 66 -3.28 -10.10 1.19
CA LEU A 66 -4.17 -9.27 2.00
C LEU A 66 -3.71 -9.15 3.47
N CYS A 67 -3.09 -10.19 4.02
CA CYS A 67 -2.53 -10.22 5.37
C CYS A 67 -1.48 -9.13 5.58
N ALA A 68 -0.66 -8.84 4.56
CA ALA A 68 0.35 -7.78 4.58
C ALA A 68 -0.24 -6.37 4.88
N PHE A 69 -1.53 -6.16 4.66
CA PHE A 69 -2.23 -4.90 4.94
C PHE A 69 -2.90 -4.85 6.32
N SER A 70 -2.89 -5.94 7.09
CA SER A 70 -3.52 -6.04 8.40
C SER A 70 -2.47 -5.99 9.52
N PRO A 71 -2.40 -4.89 10.31
CA PRO A 71 -1.47 -4.78 11.43
C PRO A 71 -1.69 -5.86 12.50
N HIS A 72 -2.92 -6.36 12.64
CA HIS A 72 -3.33 -7.30 13.69
C HIS A 72 -2.83 -8.74 13.46
N TYR A 73 -2.49 -9.12 12.24
CA TYR A 73 -1.93 -10.45 11.93
C TYR A 73 -0.40 -10.44 11.95
N ASN A 74 0.24 -9.34 11.56
CA ASN A 74 1.69 -9.16 11.65
C ASN A 74 2.22 -9.08 13.10
N THR A 75 1.35 -9.13 14.12
CA THR A 75 1.71 -9.20 15.54
C THR A 75 1.76 -10.61 16.13
N LEU A 76 1.32 -11.65 15.40
CA LEU A 76 1.48 -13.05 15.81
C LEU A 76 2.72 -13.64 15.12
N GLU A 77 3.89 -13.13 15.51
CA GLU A 77 5.16 -13.87 15.68
C GLU A 77 6.23 -12.88 16.17
N ALA A 78 6.45 -12.89 17.49
CA ALA A 78 7.67 -12.47 18.15
C ALA A 78 8.23 -13.68 18.89
#